data_AF-A0A7V1GER8-F1
#
_entry.id   AF-A0A7V1GER8-F1
#
_cell.length_a   1.000
_cell.length_b   1.000
_cell.length_c   1.000
_cell.angle_alpha   90.00
_cell.angle_beta   90.00
_cell.angle_gamma   90.00
#
_symmetry.space_group_name_H-M   'P 1'
#
loop_
_entity.id
_entity.type
_entity.pdbx_description
1 polymer ?
#
loop_
_entity_poly.entity_id
_entity_poly.type
_entity_poly.pdbx_seq_one_letter_code
_entity_poly.pdbx_strand_id
1 'polypeptide(L)'
;SLRLKYLGRTPGKKSKTGKEVINRMKAEGKIRSSFKGPEFQASDGEWYPLSEADMAHEPMDAVKYWNTTGRKHGAKSKQVRKWMLDSNNYTLDHYSLNRSAGAKLKERYEPPLG
;
A
#
# COMPACT_ATOMS: atom_id res chain seq x y z
N SER A 1 10.37 -7.19 -8.90
CA SER A 1 9.69 -6.09 -9.63
C SER A 1 10.50 -4.80 -9.52
N LEU A 2 10.32 -3.84 -10.44
CA LEU A 2 10.98 -2.52 -10.38
C LEU A 2 10.60 -1.74 -9.11
N ARG A 3 9.35 -1.88 -8.62
CA ARG A 3 8.95 -1.36 -7.30
C ARG A 3 9.91 -1.75 -6.18
N LEU A 4 10.28 -3.03 -6.08
CA LEU A 4 11.19 -3.51 -5.05
C LEU A 4 12.62 -2.96 -5.25
N LYS A 5 13.06 -2.82 -6.50
CA LYS A 5 14.37 -2.24 -6.84
C LYS A 5 14.44 -0.76 -6.48
N TYR A 6 13.42 0.02 -6.81
CA TYR A 6 13.42 1.47 -6.70
C TYR A 6 12.89 1.98 -5.36
N LEU A 7 11.80 1.41 -4.84
CA LEU A 7 11.14 1.88 -3.63
C LEU A 7 11.50 1.02 -2.41
N GLY A 8 11.79 -0.26 -2.62
CA GLY A 8 12.02 -1.24 -1.56
C GLY A 8 10.75 -2.04 -1.21
N ARG A 9 10.81 -2.78 -0.10
CA ARG A 9 9.70 -3.63 0.35
C ARG A 9 8.54 -2.76 0.83
N THR A 10 7.32 -3.14 0.43
CA THR A 10 6.07 -2.70 1.05
C THR A 10 6.06 -3.19 2.50
N PRO A 11 5.68 -2.35 3.47
CA PRO A 11 5.54 -2.77 4.86
C PRO A 11 4.50 -3.90 4.98
N GLY A 12 4.74 -4.84 5.88
CA GLY A 12 3.75 -5.87 6.20
C GLY A 12 2.76 -5.40 7.26
N LYS A 13 1.59 -6.03 7.33
CA LYS A 13 0.53 -5.74 8.32
C LYS A 13 1.00 -5.77 9.79
N LYS A 14 2.02 -6.58 10.10
CA LYS A 14 2.61 -6.70 11.45
C LYS A 14 3.71 -5.65 11.76
N SER A 15 4.14 -4.87 10.77
CA SER A 15 5.12 -3.80 10.96
C SER A 15 4.52 -2.60 11.69
N LYS A 16 5.35 -1.63 12.11
CA LYS A 16 4.88 -0.36 12.69
C LYS A 16 3.86 0.32 11.77
N THR A 17 4.23 0.55 10.50
CA THR A 17 3.36 1.16 9.48
C THR A 17 2.07 0.35 9.29
N GLY A 18 2.14 -0.98 9.22
CA GLY A 18 0.96 -1.84 9.07
C GLY A 18 0.00 -1.76 10.26
N LYS A 19 0.54 -1.71 11.49
CA LYS A 19 -0.26 -1.53 12.71
C LYS A 19 -0.94 -0.16 12.74
N GLU A 20 -0.25 0.89 12.31
CA GLU A 20 -0.84 2.23 12.19
C GLU A 20 -2.02 2.25 11.21
N VAL A 21 -1.87 1.63 10.03
CA VAL A 21 -2.98 1.49 9.05
C VAL A 21 -4.16 0.76 9.67
N ILE A 22 -3.92 -0.39 10.30
CA ILE A 22 -4.98 -1.18 10.95
C ILE A 22 -5.69 -0.36 12.04
N ASN A 23 -4.94 0.33 12.89
CA ASN A 23 -5.52 1.14 13.96
C ASN A 23 -6.36 2.29 13.41
N ARG A 24 -5.87 2.96 12.37
CA ARG A 24 -6.64 4.01 11.68
C ARG A 24 -7.93 3.44 11.08
N MET A 25 -7.85 2.35 10.32
CA MET A 25 -9.04 1.73 9.72
C MET A 25 -10.05 1.20 10.76
N LYS A 26 -9.59 0.77 11.94
CA LYS A 26 -10.48 0.47 13.08
C LYS A 26 -11.21 1.73 13.55
N ALA A 27 -10.50 2.84 13.74
CA ALA A 27 -11.09 4.11 14.15
C ALA A 27 -12.09 4.66 13.12
N GLU A 28 -11.86 4.39 11.83
CA GLU A 28 -12.77 4.71 10.72
C GLU A 28 -13.97 3.76 10.60
N GLY A 29 -14.06 2.71 11.43
CA GLY A 29 -15.12 1.71 11.32
C GLY A 29 -14.99 0.76 10.12
N LYS A 30 -13.82 0.72 9.46
CA LYS A 30 -13.52 -0.15 8.31
C LYS A 30 -12.88 -1.49 8.69
N ILE A 31 -12.72 -1.75 10.00
CA ILE A 31 -12.32 -3.05 10.53
C ILE A 31 -13.30 -3.42 11.64
N ARG A 32 -13.82 -4.65 11.58
CA ARG A 32 -14.78 -5.17 12.56
C ARG A 32 -14.40 -6.57 13.02
N SER A 33 -14.94 -6.99 14.16
CA SER A 33 -14.87 -8.38 14.60
C SER A 33 -16.04 -9.15 14.01
N SER A 34 -15.80 -10.35 13.47
CA SER A 34 -16.83 -11.32 13.11
C SER A 34 -16.58 -12.65 13.82
N PHE A 35 -17.56 -13.56 13.78
CA PHE A 35 -17.42 -14.90 14.37
C PHE A 35 -16.24 -15.69 13.77
N LYS A 36 -15.85 -15.38 12.51
CA LYS A 36 -14.75 -16.04 11.80
C LYS A 36 -13.40 -15.34 12.02
N GLY A 37 -13.37 -14.24 12.76
CA GLY A 37 -12.18 -13.41 12.99
C GLY A 37 -12.37 -11.97 12.53
N PRO A 38 -11.31 -11.14 12.57
CA PRO A 38 -11.39 -9.76 12.13
C PRO A 38 -11.58 -9.67 10.61
N GLU A 39 -12.47 -8.76 10.20
CA GLU A 39 -12.75 -8.42 8.81
C GLU A 39 -12.39 -6.95 8.53
N PHE A 40 -12.12 -6.62 7.27
CA PHE A 40 -11.92 -5.25 6.81
C PHE A 40 -12.82 -4.96 5.60
N GLN A 41 -13.23 -3.71 5.46
CA GLN A 41 -13.94 -3.25 4.28
C GLN A 41 -12.92 -2.91 3.18
N ALA A 42 -13.01 -3.61 2.04
CA ALA A 42 -12.14 -3.41 0.89
C ALA A 42 -12.62 -2.26 -0.01
N SER A 43 -11.87 -1.98 -1.07
CA SER A 43 -12.13 -0.86 -1.99
C SER A 43 -13.44 -0.98 -2.78
N ASP A 44 -14.00 -2.18 -2.89
CA ASP A 44 -15.32 -2.46 -3.48
C ASP A 44 -16.49 -2.29 -2.50
N GLY A 45 -16.20 -1.97 -1.24
CA GLY A 45 -17.19 -1.80 -0.18
C GLY A 45 -17.57 -3.10 0.54
N GLU A 46 -17.06 -4.24 0.09
CA GLU A 46 -17.35 -5.56 0.68
C GLU A 46 -16.42 -5.87 1.86
N TRP A 47 -16.87 -6.76 2.73
CA TRP A 47 -16.14 -7.18 3.93
C TRP A 47 -15.40 -8.49 3.70
N TYR A 48 -14.08 -8.49 3.91
CA TYR A 48 -13.21 -9.65 3.72
C TYR A 48 -12.44 -9.99 5.00
N PRO A 49 -12.02 -11.26 5.19
CA PRO A 49 -11.11 -11.63 6.27
C PRO A 49 -9.81 -10.80 6.25
N LEU A 50 -9.36 -10.30 7.40
CA LEU A 50 -8.13 -9.50 7.50
C LEU A 50 -6.88 -10.28 7.02
N SER A 51 -6.93 -11.61 7.01
CA SER A 51 -5.90 -12.47 6.42
C SER A 51 -5.70 -12.22 4.92
N GLU A 52 -6.76 -11.86 4.19
CA GLU A 52 -6.79 -11.63 2.74
C GLU A 52 -6.44 -10.19 2.36
N ALA A 53 -6.26 -9.31 3.34
CA ALA A 53 -5.82 -7.93 3.09
C ALA A 53 -4.36 -7.86 2.60
N ASP A 54 -4.09 -7.06 1.58
CA ASP A 54 -2.77 -6.54 1.27
C ASP A 54 -2.66 -5.07 1.70
N MET A 55 -1.42 -4.61 1.93
CA MET A 55 -1.13 -3.19 2.11
C MET A 55 -1.12 -2.52 0.73
N ALA A 56 -2.27 -1.96 0.35
CA ALA A 56 -2.48 -1.28 -0.92
C ALA A 56 -2.05 0.17 -0.83
N HIS A 57 -1.44 0.70 -1.88
CA HIS A 57 -1.03 2.10 -1.94
C HIS A 57 -2.24 2.99 -2.25
N GLU A 58 -2.57 3.91 -1.35
CA GLU A 58 -3.70 4.83 -1.46
C GLU A 58 -3.35 6.09 -0.66
N PRO A 59 -3.61 7.32 -1.16
CA PRO A 59 -4.31 7.67 -2.40
C PRO A 59 -3.43 7.72 -3.66
N MET A 60 -2.15 7.38 -3.53
CA MET A 60 -1.20 7.48 -4.64
C MET A 60 -0.47 6.16 -4.86
N ASP A 61 -0.61 5.62 -6.07
CA ASP A 61 0.12 4.43 -6.50
C ASP A 61 1.63 4.59 -6.39
N ALA A 62 2.32 3.50 -6.05
CA ALA A 62 3.78 3.48 -5.98
C ALA A 62 4.48 3.86 -7.30
N VAL A 63 3.91 3.48 -8.45
CA VAL A 63 4.47 3.83 -9.76
C VAL A 63 4.33 5.32 -10.06
N LYS A 64 3.17 5.90 -9.72
CA LYS A 64 2.90 7.33 -9.88
C LYS A 64 3.78 8.18 -8.95
N TYR A 65 3.90 7.80 -7.68
CA TYR A 65 4.84 8.44 -6.75
C TYR A 65 6.28 8.40 -7.28
N TRP A 66 6.71 7.23 -7.77
CA TRP A 66 8.06 7.07 -8.30
C TRP A 66 8.31 7.98 -9.51
N ASN A 67 7.44 7.95 -10.51
CA ASN A 67 7.62 8.70 -11.75
C ASN A 67 7.58 10.21 -11.53
N THR A 68 6.75 10.70 -10.60
CA THR A 68 6.59 12.13 -10.32
C THR A 68 7.62 12.70 -9.35
N THR A 69 7.98 11.93 -8.32
CA THR A 69 8.75 12.42 -7.16
C THR A 69 9.93 11.52 -6.83
N GLY A 70 9.68 10.22 -6.61
CA GLY A 70 10.69 9.30 -6.07
C GLY A 70 11.96 9.19 -6.92
N ARG A 71 11.82 9.18 -8.25
CA ARG A 71 12.96 9.01 -9.17
C ARG A 71 13.96 10.15 -9.15
N LYS A 72 13.55 11.35 -8.69
CA LYS A 72 14.41 12.53 -8.49
C LYS A 72 15.36 12.37 -7.30
N HIS A 73 15.01 11.52 -6.34
CA HIS A 73 15.81 11.27 -5.15
C HIS A 73 16.72 10.04 -5.29
N GLY A 74 16.53 9.23 -6.32
CA GLY A 74 17.25 7.97 -6.51
C GLY A 74 16.61 6.78 -5.79
N ALA A 75 16.95 5.58 -6.27
CA ALA A 75 16.42 4.32 -5.78
C ALA A 75 16.75 4.10 -4.29
N LYS A 76 15.73 3.80 -3.48
CA LYS A 76 15.82 3.52 -2.03
C LYS A 76 16.51 4.63 -1.22
N SER A 77 16.52 5.86 -1.72
CA SER A 77 16.96 7.02 -0.97
C SER A 77 16.17 7.18 0.33
N LYS A 78 16.72 7.96 1.26
CA LYS A 78 16.06 8.25 2.55
C LYS A 78 14.65 8.84 2.33
N GLN A 79 14.48 9.69 1.32
CA GLN A 79 13.19 10.29 0.98
C GLN A 79 12.18 9.24 0.48
N VAL A 80 12.61 8.38 -0.45
CA VAL A 80 11.75 7.29 -0.97
C VAL A 80 11.36 6.30 0.12
N ARG A 81 12.30 5.96 1.00
CA ARG A 81 12.01 5.05 2.13
C ARG A 81 11.12 5.70 3.19
N LYS A 82 11.24 7.00 3.43
CA LYS A 82 10.32 7.74 4.30
C LYS A 82 8.89 7.65 3.77
N TRP A 83 8.68 7.87 2.47
CA TRP A 83 7.36 7.73 1.85
C TRP A 83 6.81 6.29 1.97
N MET A 84 7.62 5.27 1.68
CA MET A 84 7.22 3.86 1.80
C MET A 84 6.92 3.38 3.23
N LEU A 85 7.33 4.12 4.26
CA LEU A 85 7.11 3.78 5.66
C LEU A 85 6.05 4.64 6.34
N ASP A 86 5.51 5.62 5.63
CA ASP A 86 4.41 6.47 6.09
C ASP A 86 3.08 5.74 5.88
N SER A 87 2.35 5.54 6.96
CA SER A 87 1.08 4.81 6.98
C SER A 87 -0.05 5.55 6.26
N ASN A 88 0.11 6.85 5.97
CA ASN A 88 -0.87 7.62 5.20
C ASN A 88 -0.83 7.32 3.70
N ASN A 89 0.19 6.60 3.22
CA ASN A 89 0.30 6.17 1.82
C ASN A 89 -0.29 4.76 1.59
N TYR A 90 -1.08 4.26 2.55
CA TYR A 90 -1.58 2.91 2.54
C TYR A 90 -3.03 2.81 3.04
N THR A 91 -3.76 1.85 2.47
CA THR A 91 -4.98 1.26 3.03
C THR A 91 -4.85 -0.27 3.02
N LEU A 92 -5.83 -0.97 3.58
CA LEU A 92 -6.00 -2.40 3.35
C LEU A 92 -6.98 -2.60 2.20
N ASP A 93 -6.61 -3.47 1.27
CA ASP A 93 -7.49 -3.89 0.18
C ASP A 93 -7.37 -5.40 -0.05
N HIS A 94 -8.39 -6.01 -0.64
CA HIS A 94 -8.34 -7.43 -0.95
C HIS A 94 -7.24 -7.72 -1.98
N TYR A 95 -6.43 -8.76 -1.78
CA TYR A 95 -5.24 -9.01 -2.61
C TYR A 95 -5.55 -9.09 -4.11
N SER A 96 -6.72 -9.61 -4.51
CA SER A 96 -7.13 -9.67 -5.91
C SER A 96 -7.48 -8.29 -6.48
N LEU A 97 -8.16 -7.45 -5.69
CA LEU A 97 -8.54 -6.10 -6.09
C LEU A 97 -7.31 -5.22 -6.25
N ASN A 98 -6.43 -5.22 -5.25
CA ASN A 98 -5.14 -4.51 -5.27
C ASN A 98 -4.29 -4.88 -6.49
N ARG A 99 -4.19 -6.18 -6.81
CA ARG A 99 -3.47 -6.66 -8.00
C ARG A 99 -4.15 -6.21 -9.30
N SER A 100 -5.47 -6.28 -9.35
CA SER A 100 -6.27 -5.85 -10.52
C SER A 100 -6.14 -4.34 -10.76
N ALA A 101 -6.22 -3.52 -9.71
CA ALA A 101 -6.01 -2.08 -9.76
C ALA A 101 -4.62 -1.75 -10.32
N GLY A 102 -3.57 -2.39 -9.78
CA GLY A 102 -2.21 -2.23 -10.29
C GLY A 102 -2.03 -2.66 -11.75
N ALA A 103 -2.72 -3.71 -12.20
CA ALA A 103 -2.67 -4.16 -13.60
C ALA A 103 -3.39 -3.21 -14.57
N LYS A 104 -4.40 -2.48 -14.09
CA LYS A 104 -5.12 -1.46 -14.87
C LYS A 104 -4.31 -0.17 -15.05
N LEU A 105 -3.30 0.07 -14.21
CA LEU A 105 -2.38 1.18 -14.39
C LEU A 105 -1.57 0.96 -15.67
N LYS A 106 -1.72 1.86 -16.64
CA LYS A 106 -0.92 1.86 -17.87
C LYS A 106 0.49 2.46 -17.67
N GLU A 107 0.84 2.79 -16.43
CA GLU A 107 2.12 3.38 -16.06
C GLU A 107 3.19 2.30 -15.80
N ARG A 108 4.42 2.59 -16.23
CA ARG A 108 5.61 1.78 -15.92
C ARG A 108 6.59 2.60 -15.10
N TYR A 109 7.39 1.93 -14.28
CA TYR A 109 8.46 2.59 -13.55
C TYR A 109 9.53 3.10 -14.51
N GLU A 110 9.80 4.40 -14.49
CA GLU A 110 10.89 5.00 -15.24
C GLU A 110 12.25 4.80 -14.55
N PRO A 111 13.39 4.93 -15.26
CA PRO A 111 14.71 4.95 -14.64
C PRO A 111 14.86 6.11 -13.62
N PRO A 112 15.76 5.95 -12.62
CA PRO A 112 16.17 7.07 -11.77
C PRO A 112 16.84 8.17 -12.61
N LEU A 113 16.74 9.42 -12.16
CA LEU A 113 17.28 10.59 -12.89
C LEU A 113 18.77 10.86 -12.62
N GLY A 114 19.43 10.04 -11.81
CA GLY A 114 20.85 10.12 -11.49
C GLY A 114 21.46 8.75 -11.30
#